data_AF-A0A6A8ARF9-F1
#
_entry.id   AF-A0A6A8ARF9-F1
#
_cell.length_a   1.000
_cell.length_b   1.000
_cell.length_c   1.000
_cell.angle_alpha   90.00
_cell.angle_beta   90.00
_cell.angle_gamma   90.00
#
_symmetry.space_group_name_H-M   'P 1'
#
loop_
_entity.id
_entity.type
_entity.pdbx_description
1 polymer ?
#
loop_
_entity_poly.entity_id
_entity_poly.type
_entity_poly.pdbx_seq_one_letter_code
_entity_poly.pdbx_strand_id
1 'polypeptide(L)' 'MPNDETPNKVEAKKKRAFKFCPKCGSTDVFWAQGMPQLWSLWQCRKCGYRGAFILENGNLALKLQEEWKKRVFLKKP' A
#
# COMPACT_ATOMS: atom_id res chain seq x y z
N MET A 1 8.80 -39.10 16.51
CA MET A 1 9.53 -38.00 17.19
C MET A 1 9.19 -36.71 16.47
N PRO A 2 8.50 -35.76 17.11
CA PRO A 2 8.21 -34.45 16.55
C PRO A 2 9.46 -33.56 16.67
N ASN A 3 10.02 -33.12 15.55
CA ASN A 3 10.96 -32.01 15.56
C ASN A 3 10.18 -30.75 15.18
N ASP A 4 9.86 -30.03 16.24
CA ASP A 4 9.44 -28.65 16.30
C ASP A 4 10.56 -27.77 15.72
N GLU A 5 10.35 -27.20 14.54
CA GLU A 5 11.17 -26.07 14.07
C GLU A 5 10.24 -24.91 13.69
N THR A 6 9.97 -24.14 14.73
CA THR A 6 9.29 -22.85 14.75
C THR A 6 9.86 -21.89 13.69
N PRO A 7 9.04 -21.10 12.96
CA PRO A 7 9.48 -20.28 11.84
C PRO A 7 10.36 -19.10 12.27
N ASN A 8 11.56 -19.02 11.68
CA ASN A 8 12.57 -18.00 11.98
C ASN A 8 12.11 -16.61 11.52
N LYS A 9 11.72 -15.80 12.50
CA LYS A 9 11.07 -14.50 12.39
C LYS A 9 12.09 -13.36 12.41
N VAL A 10 13.02 -13.30 11.45
CA VAL A 10 13.98 -12.17 11.40
C VAL A 10 14.30 -11.78 9.95
N GLU A 11 13.66 -10.68 9.52
CA GLU A 11 14.25 -9.67 8.63
C GLU A 11 14.56 -10.00 7.16
N ALA A 12 13.60 -10.56 6.44
CA ALA A 12 13.46 -10.23 5.02
C ALA A 12 12.97 -8.77 4.87
N LYS A 13 13.84 -7.78 5.12
CA LYS A 13 13.64 -6.38 4.71
C LYS A 13 13.74 -6.28 3.20
N LYS A 14 12.78 -6.93 2.52
CA LYS A 14 12.48 -6.75 1.10
C LYS A 14 12.42 -5.25 0.89
N LYS A 15 13.25 -4.69 0.02
CA LYS A 15 13.12 -3.31 -0.46
C LYS A 15 11.69 -3.17 -0.99
N ARG A 16 10.76 -2.77 -0.13
CA ARG A 16 9.34 -2.64 -0.47
C ARG A 16 9.30 -1.43 -1.39
N ALA A 17 9.18 -1.65 -2.69
CA ALA A 17 8.73 -0.61 -3.59
C ALA A 17 7.44 -0.06 -2.97
N PHE A 18 7.49 1.17 -2.45
CA PHE A 18 6.32 1.77 -1.84
C PHE A 18 5.37 2.11 -2.97
N LYS A 19 4.21 1.47 -2.94
CA LYS A 19 3.11 1.75 -3.85
C LYS A 19 2.23 2.79 -3.21
N PHE A 20 1.90 3.81 -3.98
CA PHE A 20 1.14 4.96 -3.54
C PHE A 20 -0.14 5.05 -4.35
N CYS A 21 -1.23 5.37 -3.67
CA CYS A 21 -2.50 5.63 -4.31
C CYS A 21 -2.39 6.89 -5.19
N PRO A 22 -2.71 6.81 -6.49
CA PRO A 22 -2.66 7.97 -7.39
C PRO A 22 -3.69 9.05 -7.05
N LYS A 23 -4.77 8.69 -6.35
CA LYS A 23 -5.86 9.61 -6.01
C LYS A 23 -5.57 10.43 -4.76
N CYS A 24 -4.91 9.83 -3.77
CA CYS A 24 -4.76 10.45 -2.46
C CYS A 24 -3.35 10.43 -1.89
N GLY A 25 -2.39 9.68 -2.45
CA GLY A 25 -1.02 9.60 -1.92
C GLY A 25 -0.82 8.64 -0.76
N SER A 26 -1.87 7.94 -0.31
CA SER A 26 -1.73 6.93 0.74
C SER A 26 -0.94 5.71 0.25
N THR A 27 -0.07 5.17 1.10
CA THR A 27 0.62 3.88 0.87
C THR A 27 -0.24 2.67 1.24
N ASP A 28 -1.46 2.90 1.72
CA ASP A 28 -2.39 1.85 2.15
C ASP A 28 -3.19 1.30 0.95
N VAL A 29 -2.44 0.69 0.03
CA VAL A 29 -2.94 0.09 -1.21
C VAL A 29 -2.66 -1.41 -1.24
N PHE A 30 -3.63 -2.19 -1.72
CA PHE A 30 -3.61 -3.64 -1.75
C PHE A 30 -4.17 -4.15 -3.07
N TRP A 31 -3.84 -5.38 -3.46
CA TRP A 31 -4.47 -6.02 -4.61
C TRP A 31 -5.96 -6.23 -4.33
N ALA A 32 -6.81 -5.91 -5.29
CA ALA A 32 -8.23 -6.19 -5.19
C ALA A 32 -8.43 -7.72 -5.13
N GLN A 33 -9.01 -8.20 -4.04
CA GLN A 33 -9.31 -9.61 -3.82
C GLN A 33 -10.80 -9.89 -4.06
N GLY A 34 -11.16 -11.15 -4.31
CA GLY A 34 -12.55 -11.63 -4.36
C GLY A 34 -13.02 -12.15 -5.71
N MET A 35 -12.35 -11.80 -6.82
CA MET A 35 -12.67 -12.34 -8.14
C MET A 35 -11.40 -12.48 -9.01
N PRO A 36 -11.25 -13.57 -9.79
CA PRO A 36 -10.11 -13.76 -10.69
C PRO A 36 -9.88 -12.61 -11.67
N GLN A 37 -10.94 -11.92 -12.08
CA GLN A 37 -10.88 -10.78 -13.00
C GLN A 37 -10.28 -9.51 -12.36
N LEU A 38 -10.14 -9.47 -11.03
CA LEU A 38 -9.66 -8.30 -10.29
C LEU A 38 -8.19 -8.38 -9.88
N TRP A 39 -7.51 -9.47 -10.21
CA TRP A 39 -6.10 -9.72 -9.84
C TRP A 39 -5.09 -8.75 -10.48
N SER A 40 -5.54 -7.82 -11.32
CA SER A 40 -4.74 -6.74 -11.91
C SER A 40 -5.09 -5.34 -11.36
N LEU A 41 -6.01 -5.23 -10.40
CA LEU A 41 -6.42 -3.95 -9.84
C LEU A 41 -5.84 -3.73 -8.44
N TRP A 42 -5.43 -2.50 -8.18
CA TRP A 42 -5.11 -1.98 -6.86
C TRP A 42 -6.35 -1.37 -6.23
N GLN A 43 -6.47 -1.51 -4.92
CA GLN A 43 -7.49 -0.85 -4.12
C GLN A 43 -6.85 -0.07 -2.97
N CYS A 44 -7.32 1.14 -2.69
CA CYS A 44 -6.88 1.98 -1.60
C CYS A 44 -7.91 2.00 -0.46
N ARG A 45 -7.50 1.68 0.76
CA ARG A 45 -8.40 1.70 1.94
C ARG A 45 -8.79 3.09 2.40
N LYS A 46 -7.99 4.11 2.09
CA LYS A 46 -8.19 5.47 2.61
C LYS A 46 -9.15 6.31 1.79
N CYS A 47 -9.15 6.16 0.47
CA CYS A 47 -9.98 6.97 -0.42
C CYS A 47 -10.91 6.15 -1.33
N GLY A 48 -10.85 4.81 -1.25
CA GLY A 48 -11.67 3.91 -2.06
C GLY A 48 -11.23 3.79 -3.53
N TYR A 49 -10.08 4.37 -3.92
CA TYR A 49 -9.55 4.20 -5.28
C TYR A 49 -9.45 2.71 -5.64
N ARG A 50 -9.92 2.31 -6.82
CA ARG A 50 -9.78 0.97 -7.37
C ARG A 50 -9.44 1.05 -8.86
N GLY A 51 -8.30 0.51 -9.27
CA GLY A 51 -7.83 0.60 -10.65
C GLY A 51 -6.47 -0.04 -10.89
N ALA A 52 -6.09 -0.24 -12.15
CA ALA A 52 -4.81 -0.84 -12.52
C ALA A 52 -3.62 0.12 -12.32
N PHE A 53 -3.88 1.43 -12.22
CA PHE A 53 -2.86 2.46 -12.12
C PHE A 53 -2.40 2.64 -10.67
N ILE A 54 -1.09 2.58 -10.44
CA ILE A 54 -0.49 2.80 -9.12
C ILE A 54 0.77 3.65 -9.29
N LEU A 55 1.02 4.55 -8.34
CA LEU A 55 2.25 5.30 -8.31
C LEU A 55 3.32 4.52 -7.55
N GLU A 56 4.51 4.45 -8.12
CA GLU A 56 5.69 3.88 -7.46
C GLU A 56 6.61 5.02 -6.95
N ASN A 57 7.63 4.66 -6.16
CA ASN A 57 8.58 5.62 -5.59
C ASN A 57 9.12 6.57 -6.66
N GLY A 58 8.70 7.84 -6.58
CA GLY A 58 9.17 8.92 -7.43
C GLY A 58 8.78 10.26 -6.82
N ASN A 59 9.33 11.36 -7.36
CA ASN A 59 9.13 12.71 -6.82
C ASN A 59 7.64 13.09 -6.72
N LEU A 60 6.82 12.63 -7.66
CA LEU A 60 5.38 12.86 -7.64
C LEU A 60 4.68 12.11 -6.50
N ALA A 61 5.05 10.84 -6.27
CA ALA A 61 4.49 10.03 -5.21
C ALA A 61 4.82 10.58 -3.83
N LEU A 62 6.04 11.09 -3.64
CA LEU A 62 6.48 11.72 -2.39
C LEU A 62 5.67 12.99 -2.10
N LYS A 63 5.58 13.92 -3.06
CA LYS A 63 4.79 15.15 -2.91
C LYS A 63 3.33 14.85 -2.56
N LEU A 64 2.72 13.89 -3.28
CA LEU A 64 1.34 13.50 -3.04
C LEU A 64 1.15 12.86 -1.65
N GLN A 65 2.13 12.06 -1.19
CA GLN A 65 2.11 11.50 0.16
C GLN A 65 2.26 12.58 1.24
N GLU A 66 3.09 13.58 1.04
CA GLU A 66 3.25 14.71 1.98
C GLU A 66 1.94 15.50 2.11
N GLU A 67 1.27 15.79 0.99
CA GLU A 67 -0.05 16.43 1.00
C GLU A 67 -1.09 15.58 1.72
N TRP A 68 -1.08 14.26 1.49
CA TRP A 68 -1.94 13.32 2.20
C TRP A 68 -1.74 13.39 3.72
N LYS A 69 -0.48 13.34 4.16
CA LYS A 69 -0.11 13.41 5.58
C LYS A 69 -0.61 14.72 6.21
N LYS A 70 -0.44 15.85 5.52
CA LYS A 70 -0.97 17.15 5.98
C LYS A 70 -2.49 17.11 6.13
N ARG A 71 -3.22 16.59 5.13
CA ARG A 71 -4.70 16.50 5.17
C ARG A 71 -5.19 15.57 6.27
N VAL A 72 -4.51 14.45 6.52
CA VAL A 72 -4.87 13.51 7.60
C VAL A 72 -4.56 14.12 8.96
N PHE A 73 -3.45 14.86 9.09
CA PHE A 73 -3.10 15.56 10.33
C PHE A 73 -4.11 16.67 10.66
N LEU A 74 -4.62 17.38 9.66
CA LEU A 74 -5.63 18.44 9.83
C LEU A 74 -7.04 17.92 10.08
N LYS A 75 -7.33 16.64 9.81
CA LYS A 75 -8.62 16.00 10.08
C LYS A 75 -8.70 15.36 11.48
N LYS A 76 -7.78 15.71 12.39
CA LYS A 76 -7.86 15.27 13.79
C LYS A 76 -9.04 15.99 14.46
N PRO A 77 -9.96 15.25 15.12
CA PRO A 77 -11.04 15.87 15.91
C PRO A 77 -10.50 16.71 17.06
#